data_AF-A0A653ATC6-F1
#
_entry.id   AF-A0A653ATC6-F1
#
_cell.length_a   1.000
_cell.length_b   1.000
_cell.length_c   1.000
_cell.angle_alpha   90.00
_cell.angle_beta   90.00
_cell.angle_gamma   90.00
#
_symmetry.space_group_name_H-M   'P 1'
#
loop_
_entity.id
_entity.type
_entity.pdbx_description
1 polymer ?
#
loop_
_entity_poly.entity_id
_entity_poly.type
_entity_poly.pdbx_seq_one_letter_code
_entity_poly.pdbx_strand_id
1 'polypeptide(L)' 'MSRIDELRSLIRFYEEQLGEDEGDLYEEYESELVAAIDELNRLTKN' A
#
# COMPACT_ATOMS: atom_id res chain seq x y z
N MET A 1 -15.81 -8.29 2.99
CA MET A 1 -14.83 -7.18 2.98
C MET A 1 -14.82 -6.62 1.58
N SER A 2 -14.75 -5.29 1.38
CA SER A 2 -14.64 -4.73 0.03
C SER A 2 -13.17 -4.64 -0.40
N ARG A 3 -12.90 -4.71 -1.70
CA ARG A 3 -11.54 -4.52 -2.25
C ARG A 3 -10.93 -3.19 -1.82
N ILE A 4 -11.75 -2.15 -1.66
CA ILE A 4 -11.33 -0.84 -1.16
C ILE A 4 -10.85 -0.92 0.30
N ASP A 5 -11.53 -1.68 1.16
CA ASP A 5 -11.13 -1.87 2.57
C ASP A 5 -9.84 -2.68 2.70
N GLU A 6 -9.65 -3.65 1.81
CA GLU A 6 -8.41 -4.43 1.70
C GLU A 6 -7.23 -3.54 1.29
N LEU A 7 -7.39 -2.75 0.23
CA LEU A 7 -6.36 -1.82 -0.25
C LEU A 7 -5.97 -0.79 0.81
N ARG A 8 -6.95 -0.24 1.54
CA ARG A 8 -6.67 0.68 2.65
C ARG A 8 -5.89 0.02 3.79
N SER A 9 -6.11 -1.26 4.04
CA SER A 9 -5.38 -2.00 5.06
C SER A 9 -3.95 -2.32 4.61
N LEU A 10 -3.77 -2.69 3.35
CA LEU A 10 -2.45 -2.91 2.76
C LEU A 10 -1.61 -1.62 2.71
N ILE A 11 -2.20 -0.50 2.32
CA ILE A 11 -1.52 0.80 2.31
C ILE A 11 -0.98 1.15 3.70
N ARG A 12 -1.82 1.04 4.75
CA ARG A 12 -1.35 1.29 6.13
C ARG A 12 -0.23 0.34 6.54
N PHE A 13 -0.34 -0.94 6.19
CA PHE A 13 0.71 -1.91 6.49
C PHE A 13 2.04 -1.50 5.85
N TYR A 14 2.06 -1.17 4.56
CA TYR A 14 3.30 -0.76 3.89
C TYR A 14 3.83 0.58 4.42
N GLU A 15 2.96 1.55 4.73
CA GLU A 15 3.36 2.81 5.37
C GLU A 15 4.02 2.57 6.75
N GLU A 16 3.48 1.65 7.55
CA GLU A 16 4.06 1.24 8.84
C GLU A 16 5.42 0.56 8.63
N GLN A 17 5.53 -0.40 7.69
CA GLN A 17 6.80 -1.08 7.41
C GLN A 17 7.90 -0.15 6.89
N LEU A 18 7.55 0.81 6.03
CA LEU A 18 8.50 1.81 5.52
C LEU A 18 8.91 2.85 6.58
N GLY A 19 8.09 3.05 7.60
CA GLY A 19 8.37 3.96 8.71
C GLY A 19 9.28 3.37 9.81
N GLU A 20 9.43 2.04 9.86
CA GLU A 20 10.17 1.31 10.91
C GLU A 20 11.66 1.02 10.56
N ASP A 21 12.29 1.85 9.72
CA ASP A 21 13.71 1.81 9.29
C ASP A 21 14.00 0.80 8.16
N GLU A 22 14.81 1.21 7.18
CA GLU A 22 15.04 0.59 5.85
C GLU A 22 15.63 -0.84 5.93
N GLY A 23 14.80 -1.82 6.24
CA GLY A 23 15.17 -3.24 6.13
C GLY A 23 15.34 -3.68 4.67
N ASP A 24 15.84 -4.89 4.45
CA ASP A 24 16.08 -5.49 3.13
C ASP A 24 14.84 -5.52 2.19
N LEU A 25 13.65 -5.28 2.75
CA LEU A 25 12.36 -5.27 2.06
C LEU A 25 11.85 -3.86 1.73
N TYR A 26 12.62 -2.81 1.99
CA TYR A 26 12.18 -1.42 1.78
C TYR A 26 11.72 -1.16 0.34
N GLU A 27 12.55 -1.51 -0.66
CA GLU A 27 12.22 -1.31 -2.07
C GLU A 27 10.97 -2.10 -2.51
N GLU A 28 10.77 -3.28 -1.93
CA GLU A 28 9.60 -4.14 -2.19
C GLU A 28 8.33 -3.50 -1.62
N TYR A 29 8.37 -3.04 -0.36
CA TYR A 29 7.24 -2.36 0.28
C TYR A 29 6.92 -1.02 -0.39
N GLU A 30 7.90 -0.27 -0.86
CA GLU A 30 7.67 0.95 -1.63
C GLU A 30 6.94 0.65 -2.94
N SER A 31 7.39 -0.37 -3.67
CA SER A 31 6.79 -0.78 -4.94
C SER A 31 5.33 -1.25 -4.76
N GLU A 32 5.08 -2.06 -3.73
CA GLU A 32 3.75 -2.58 -3.42
C GLU A 32 2.80 -1.48 -2.89
N LEU A 33 3.32 -0.51 -2.12
CA LEU A 33 2.56 0.66 -1.67
C LEU A 33 2.05 1.49 -2.86
N VAL A 34 2.93 1.78 -3.82
CA VAL A 34 2.55 2.53 -5.04
C VAL A 34 1.48 1.78 -5.82
N ALA A 35 1.64 0.47 -6.02
CA ALA A 35 0.65 -0.35 -6.73
C ALA A 35 -0.72 -0.34 -6.04
N ALA A 36 -0.76 -0.44 -4.71
CA ALA A 36 -1.98 -0.40 -3.93
C ALA A 36 -2.69 0.96 -4.00
N ILE A 37 -1.94 2.06 -3.94
CA ILE A 37 -2.47 3.43 -4.09
C ILE A 37 -3.06 3.63 -5.49
N ASP A 38 -2.38 3.17 -6.53
CA ASP A 38 -2.85 3.30 -7.91
C ASP A 38 -4.13 2.51 -8.17
N GLU A 39 -4.25 1.31 -7.61
CA GLU A 39 -5.49 0.54 -7.69
C GLU A 39 -6.63 1.22 -6.92
N LEU A 40 -6.36 1.70 -5.71
CA LEU A 40 -7.37 2.43 -4.92
C LEU A 40 -7.86 3.67 -5.67
N ASN A 41 -6.95 4.43 -6.28
CA ASN A 41 -7.28 5.59 -7.10
C ASN A 41 -8.14 5.21 -8.31
N ARG A 42 -7.83 4.11 -9.01
CA ARG A 42 -8.64 3.63 -10.13
C ARG A 42 -10.07 3.25 -9.72
N LEU A 43 -10.23 2.67 -8.53
CA LEU A 43 -11.53 2.24 -8.02
C LEU A 43 -12.38 3.39 -7.44
N THR A 44 -11.74 4.47 -6.98
CA THR A 44 -12.43 5.60 -6.31
C THR A 44 -12.61 6.83 -7.19
N LYS A 45 -11.93 6.91 -8.35
CA LYS A 45 -12.09 7.97 -9.35
C LYS A 45 -13.15 7.66 -10.43
N ASN A 46 -13.87 6.53 -10.30
CA ASN A 46 -15.10 6.22 -11.05
C ASN A 46 -16.33 6.57 -10.19
#